data_AF-A0A8T5Q9K2-F1
#
_entry.id   AF-A0A8T5Q9K2-F1
#
_cell.length_a   1.000
_cell.length_b   1.000
_cell.length_c   1.000
_cell.angle_alpha   90.00
_cell.angle_beta   90.00
_cell.angle_gamma   90.00
#
_symmetry.space_group_name_H-M   'P 1'
#
loop_
_entity.id
_entity.type
_entity.pdbx_description
1 polymer ?
#
loop_
_entity_poly.entity_id
_entity_poly.type
_entity_poly.pdbx_seq_one_letter_code
_entity_poly.pdbx_strand_id
1 'polypeptide(L)'
;MVKIGIIGGSGLDNPDILKDAKDEKVKTEYGDVLVKSGKINNVDVVLMARHGREHTTPPTEINFRANVKALKEAGCTHILATTAVGSLRTEIGRGDLVILDQF
;
A
#
# COMPACT_ATOMS: atom_id res chain seq x y z
N MET A 1 2.88 -11.98 -15.95
CA MET A 1 3.13 -12.59 -14.63
C MET A 1 2.49 -11.69 -13.58
N VAL A 2 1.86 -12.25 -12.53
CA VAL A 2 1.17 -11.46 -11.50
C VAL A 2 2.20 -10.80 -10.58
N LYS A 3 2.02 -9.51 -10.32
CA LYS A 3 2.76 -8.73 -9.33
C LYS A 3 1.79 -7.84 -8.56
N ILE A 4 1.85 -7.88 -7.23
CA ILE A 4 0.86 -7.24 -6.35
C ILE A 4 1.46 -6.01 -5.68
N GLY A 5 0.84 -4.86 -5.87
CA GLY A 5 1.10 -3.67 -5.06
C GLY A 5 0.28 -3.72 -3.77
N ILE A 6 0.89 -3.44 -2.63
CA ILE A 6 0.19 -3.30 -1.34
C ILE A 6 0.37 -1.86 -0.86
N ILE A 7 -0.74 -1.15 -0.70
CA ILE A 7 -0.77 0.17 -0.05
C ILE A 7 -1.20 -0.02 1.40
N GLY A 8 -0.23 0.02 2.31
CA GLY A 8 -0.43 -0.09 3.74
C GLY A 8 -0.99 1.20 4.34
N GLY A 9 -2.08 1.08 5.11
CA GLY A 9 -2.46 2.07 6.13
C GLY A 9 -1.63 1.93 7.40
N SER A 10 -2.03 2.61 8.48
CA SER A 10 -1.42 2.44 9.81
C SER A 10 -1.41 0.95 10.22
N GLY A 11 -0.24 0.41 10.56
CA GLY A 11 -0.08 -0.95 11.09
C GLY A 11 0.07 -2.07 10.06
N LEU A 12 0.14 -1.77 8.76
CA LEU A 12 0.41 -2.73 7.67
C LEU A 12 1.68 -2.40 6.87
N ASP A 13 2.63 -1.78 7.55
CA ASP A 13 3.93 -1.37 7.05
C ASP A 13 5.08 -2.27 7.52
N ASN A 14 4.78 -3.34 8.29
CA ASN A 14 5.80 -4.28 8.76
C ASN A 14 6.52 -4.93 7.56
N PRO A 15 7.82 -4.61 7.34
CA PRO A 15 8.56 -5.11 6.19
C PRO A 15 8.90 -6.60 6.28
N ASP A 16 8.80 -7.22 7.47
CA ASP A 16 9.12 -8.64 7.68
C ASP A 16 8.19 -9.60 6.95
N ILE A 17 7.04 -9.09 6.44
CA ILE A 17 6.14 -9.87 5.60
C ILE A 17 6.79 -10.26 4.25
N LEU A 18 7.80 -9.51 3.81
CA LEU A 18 8.47 -9.72 2.52
C LEU A 18 9.76 -10.53 2.68
N LYS A 19 9.86 -11.62 1.91
CA LYS A 19 11.15 -12.28 1.65
C LYS A 19 11.95 -11.48 0.62
N ASP A 20 13.28 -11.46 0.78
CA ASP A 20 14.23 -10.76 -0.09
C ASP A 20 13.91 -9.27 -0.27
N ALA A 21 13.47 -8.63 0.81
CA ALA A 21 12.98 -7.27 0.80
C ALA A 21 14.08 -6.26 0.43
N LYS A 22 13.79 -5.37 -0.53
CA LYS A 22 14.72 -4.33 -1.01
C LYS A 22 14.01 -3.00 -1.10
N ASP A 23 14.70 -1.94 -0.69
CA ASP A 23 14.22 -0.58 -0.87
C ASP A 23 14.45 -0.12 -2.31
N GLU A 24 13.43 0.47 -2.90
CA GLU A 24 13.43 0.89 -4.29
C GLU A 24 12.83 2.30 -4.38
N LYS A 25 13.53 3.19 -5.09
CA LYS A 25 13.06 4.54 -5.37
C LYS A 25 12.52 4.57 -6.80
N VAL A 26 11.21 4.76 -6.93
CA VAL A 26 10.52 4.83 -8.22
C VAL A 26 10.26 6.29 -8.56
N LYS A 27 10.79 6.73 -9.71
CA LYS A 27 10.56 8.08 -10.22
C LYS A 27 9.25 8.11 -11.00
N THR A 28 8.41 9.12 -10.76
CA THR A 28 7.19 9.34 -11.53
C THR A 28 7.10 10.79 -12.00
N GLU A 29 6.25 11.05 -13.00
CA GLU A 29 5.94 12.41 -13.45
C GLU A 29 5.32 13.31 -12.35
N TYR A 30 4.82 12.70 -11.26
CA TYR A 30 4.18 13.40 -10.15
C TYR A 30 5.11 13.54 -8.92
N GLY A 31 6.33 12.99 -8.99
CA GLY A 31 7.27 12.96 -7.88
C GLY A 31 7.84 11.57 -7.62
N ASP A 32 8.90 11.52 -6.81
CA ASP A 32 9.57 10.27 -6.44
C ASP A 32 8.85 9.57 -5.29
N VAL A 33 8.78 8.24 -5.35
CA VAL A 33 8.16 7.41 -4.30
C VAL A 33 9.12 6.32 -3.85
N LEU A 34 9.21 6.11 -2.53
CA LEU A 34 9.96 5.00 -1.95
C LEU A 34 9.02 3.81 -1.70
N VAL A 35 9.40 2.65 -2.22
CA VAL A 35 8.68 1.38 -2.05
C VAL A 35 9.63 0.30 -1.56
N LYS A 36 9.08 -0.82 -1.09
CA LYS A 36 9.85 -2.00 -0.74
C LYS A 36 9.37 -3.17 -1.62
N SER A 37 10.25 -3.70 -2.46
CA SER A 37 9.96 -4.86 -3.30
C SER A 37 10.46 -6.14 -2.62
N GLY A 38 9.77 -7.25 -2.87
CA GLY A 38 10.10 -8.56 -2.30
C GLY A 38 9.11 -9.61 -2.75
N LYS A 39 9.03 -10.72 -2.01
CA LYS A 39 8.11 -11.82 -2.32
C LYS A 39 7.30 -12.26 -1.10
N ILE A 40 6.05 -12.64 -1.34
CA ILE A 40 5.21 -13.39 -0.39
C ILE A 40 4.82 -14.70 -1.09
N ASN A 41 5.20 -15.84 -0.52
CA ASN A 41 4.91 -17.18 -1.09
C ASN A 41 5.18 -17.28 -2.60
N ASN A 42 6.34 -16.78 -3.04
CA ASN A 42 6.81 -16.73 -4.44
C ASN A 42 6.09 -15.74 -5.38
N VAL A 43 5.11 -14.98 -4.89
CA VAL A 43 4.48 -13.89 -5.64
C VAL A 43 5.29 -12.62 -5.45
N ASP A 44 5.61 -11.91 -6.53
CA ASP A 44 6.29 -10.62 -6.46
C ASP A 44 5.35 -9.56 -5.87
N VAL A 45 5.83 -8.84 -4.85
CA VAL A 45 5.06 -7.85 -4.11
C VAL A 45 5.85 -6.54 -4.03
N VAL A 46 5.13 -5.43 -4.12
CA VAL A 46 5.66 -4.07 -3.87
C VAL A 46 4.83 -3.44 -2.76
N LEU A 47 5.45 -3.20 -1.61
CA LEU A 47 4.82 -2.60 -0.45
C LEU A 47 5.12 -1.10 -0.38
N MET A 48 4.09 -0.31 -0.07
CA MET A 48 4.16 1.14 0.10
C MET A 48 3.37 1.57 1.33
N ALA A 49 3.98 2.43 2.17
CA ALA A 49 3.29 3.07 3.29
C ALA A 49 2.58 4.34 2.81
N ARG A 50 1.25 4.39 2.93
CA ARG A 50 0.43 5.50 2.43
C ARG A 50 0.76 6.86 3.05
N HIS A 51 1.12 6.85 4.33
CA HIS A 51 1.45 8.04 5.12
C HIS A 51 2.97 8.26 5.28
N GLY A 52 3.78 7.57 4.47
CA GLY A 52 5.22 7.44 4.68
C GLY A 52 5.54 6.47 5.82
N ARG A 53 6.81 6.02 5.90
CA ARG A 53 7.27 5.06 6.93
C ARG A 53 7.18 5.61 8.34
N GLU A 54 7.42 6.90 8.50
CA GLU A 54 7.33 7.59 9.79
C GLU A 54 5.91 8.05 10.12
N HIS A 55 4.92 7.71 9.28
CA HIS A 55 3.51 8.09 9.45
C HIS A 55 3.27 9.61 9.55
N THR A 56 4.07 10.41 8.85
CA THR A 56 4.07 11.88 8.97
C THR A 56 3.23 12.60 7.92
N THR A 57 2.85 11.94 6.82
CA THR A 57 2.07 12.58 5.74
C THR A 57 0.57 12.52 6.05
N PRO A 58 -0.13 13.64 6.28
CA PRO A 58 -1.57 13.62 6.54
C PRO A 58 -2.35 13.25 5.27
N PRO A 59 -3.60 12.74 5.40
CA PRO A 59 -4.40 12.27 4.26
C PRO A 59 -4.51 13.28 3.09
N THR A 60 -4.61 14.57 3.41
CA THR A 60 -4.78 15.66 2.43
C THR A 60 -3.51 15.99 1.63
N GLU A 61 -2.34 15.55 2.10
CA GLU A 61 -1.05 15.82 1.47
C GLU A 61 -0.47 14.60 0.75
N ILE A 62 -1.17 13.46 0.79
CA ILE A 62 -0.73 12.26 0.09
C ILE A 62 -0.75 12.52 -1.42
N ASN A 63 0.38 12.28 -2.07
CA ASN A 63 0.47 12.32 -3.53
C ASN A 63 -0.04 11.00 -4.15
N PHE A 64 -1.37 10.83 -4.18
CA PHE A 64 -2.01 9.62 -4.69
C PHE A 64 -1.62 9.30 -6.14
N ARG A 65 -1.41 10.33 -6.98
CA ARG A 65 -0.99 10.16 -8.37
C ARG A 65 0.40 9.54 -8.46
N ALA A 66 1.37 10.05 -7.69
CA ALA A 66 2.72 9.47 -7.62
C ALA A 66 2.67 8.02 -7.10
N ASN A 67 1.90 7.75 -6.05
CA ASN A 67 1.79 6.41 -5.46
C ASN A 67 1.28 5.37 -6.45
N VAL A 68 0.14 5.63 -7.11
CA VAL A 68 -0.44 4.69 -8.09
C VAL A 68 0.47 4.54 -9.31
N LYS A 69 1.06 5.64 -9.79
CA LYS A 69 2.00 5.62 -10.92
C LYS A 69 3.25 4.81 -10.58
N ALA A 70 3.81 4.96 -9.38
CA ALA A 70 4.99 4.21 -8.94
C ALA A 70 4.73 2.70 -8.91
N LEU A 71 3.56 2.25 -8.42
CA LEU A 71 3.19 0.83 -8.46
C LEU A 71 3.06 0.32 -9.89
N LYS A 72 2.49 1.13 -10.80
CA LYS A 72 2.40 0.81 -12.23
C LYS A 72 3.78 0.69 -12.89
N GLU A 73 4.68 1.65 -12.66
CA GLU A 73 6.06 1.62 -13.19
C GLU A 73 6.88 0.46 -12.60
N ALA A 74 6.62 0.08 -11.35
CA ALA A 74 7.19 -1.12 -10.74
C ALA A 74 6.62 -2.43 -11.32
N GLY A 75 5.69 -2.37 -12.29
CA GLY A 75 5.11 -3.52 -12.97
C GLY A 75 3.99 -4.21 -12.19
N CYS A 76 3.38 -3.56 -11.20
CA CYS A 76 2.25 -4.13 -10.48
C CYS A 76 1.02 -4.26 -11.39
N THR A 77 0.36 -5.40 -11.28
CA THR A 77 -0.84 -5.76 -12.06
C THR A 77 -2.13 -5.60 -11.25
N HIS A 78 -2.00 -5.66 -9.92
CA HIS A 78 -3.11 -5.54 -8.97
C HIS A 78 -2.65 -4.66 -7.81
N ILE A 79 -3.61 -4.01 -7.14
CA ILE A 79 -3.35 -3.24 -5.93
C ILE A 79 -4.30 -3.74 -4.84
N LEU A 80 -3.75 -4.07 -3.69
CA LEU A 80 -4.49 -4.27 -2.45
C LEU A 80 -4.21 -3.07 -1.55
N ALA A 81 -5.26 -2.35 -1.16
CA ALA A 81 -5.14 -1.21 -0.26
C ALA A 81 -5.82 -1.54 1.06
N THR A 82 -5.22 -1.09 2.16
CA THR A 82 -5.77 -1.28 3.50
C THR A 82 -6.02 0.06 4.14
N THR A 83 -7.09 0.17 4.92
CA THR A 83 -7.44 1.43 5.57
C THR A 83 -8.17 1.19 6.88
N ALA A 84 -7.83 2.00 7.90
CA ALA A 84 -8.62 2.08 9.13
C ALA A 84 -9.83 2.97 8.87
N VAL A 85 -10.99 2.57 9.38
CA VAL A 85 -12.27 3.28 9.25
C VAL A 85 -13.07 3.18 10.54
N GLY A 86 -14.00 4.12 10.74
CA GLY A 86 -15.04 4.01 11.75
C GLY A 86 -16.29 3.35 11.17
N SER A 87 -16.89 2.41 11.89
CA SER A 87 -18.16 1.80 11.50
C SER A 87 -19.34 2.77 11.71
N LEU A 88 -20.28 2.78 10.77
CA LEU A 88 -21.59 3.45 10.89
C LEU A 88 -22.74 2.43 11.06
N ARG A 89 -22.41 1.17 11.34
CA ARG A 89 -23.33 0.03 11.40
C ARG A 89 -23.04 -0.79 12.64
N THR A 90 -24.07 -1.13 13.41
CA THR A 90 -23.92 -1.87 14.68
C THR A 90 -23.40 -3.29 14.50
N GLU A 91 -23.67 -3.89 13.34
CA GLU A 91 -23.29 -5.25 12.96
C GLU A 91 -21.82 -5.36 12.51
N ILE A 92 -21.14 -4.25 12.26
CA ILE A 92 -19.70 -4.21 11.94
C ILE A 92 -18.96 -3.72 13.18
N GLY A 93 -18.37 -4.66 13.91
CA GLY A 93 -17.65 -4.43 15.16
C GLY A 93 -16.20 -3.99 14.95
N ARG A 94 -15.54 -3.61 16.06
CA ARG A 94 -14.11 -3.28 16.05
C ARG A 94 -13.28 -4.53 15.73
N GLY A 95 -12.46 -4.44 14.68
CA GLY A 95 -11.58 -5.53 14.25
C GLY A 95 -12.16 -6.35 13.10
N ASP A 96 -13.43 -6.17 12.77
CA ASP A 96 -14.02 -6.79 11.59
C ASP A 96 -13.37 -6.23 10.32
N LEU A 97 -13.22 -7.11 9.33
CA LEU A 97 -12.73 -6.74 7.99
C LEU A 97 -13.91 -6.57 7.05
N VAL A 98 -13.87 -5.51 6.25
CA VAL A 98 -14.87 -5.23 5.22
C VAL A 98 -14.17 -5.11 3.87
N ILE A 99 -14.65 -5.85 2.88
CA ILE A 99 -14.23 -5.70 1.49
C ILE A 99 -15.21 -4.74 0.83
N LEU A 100 -14.78 -3.50 0.60
CA LEU A 100 -15.61 -2.44 0.02
C LEU A 100 -15.94 -2.75 -1.45
N ASP A 101 -17.19 -2.53 -1.83
CA ASP A 101 -17.70 -2.59 -3.21
C ASP A 101 -18.24 -1.24 -3.71
N GLN A 102 -18.36 -0.25 -2.81
CA GLN A 102 -18.71 1.15 -3.04
C GLN A 102 -17.90 2.08 -2.12
N PHE A 103 -18.00 3.40 -2.30
CA PHE A 103 -17.33 4.43 -1.49
C PHE A 103 -18.27 5.53 -1.03
#